data_AF-A0A2N4X6B1-F1
#
_entry.id   AF-A0A2N4X6B1-F1
#
_cell.length_a   1.000
_cell.length_b   1.000
_cell.length_c   1.000
_cell.angle_alpha   90.00
_cell.angle_beta   90.00
_cell.angle_gamma   90.00
#
_symmetry.space_group_name_H-M   'P 1'
#
loop_
_entity.id
_entity.type
_entity.pdbx_description
1 polymer ?
#
loop_
_entity_poly.entity_id
_entity_poly.type
_entity_poly.pdbx_seq_one_letter_code
_entity_poly.pdbx_strand_id
1 'polypeptide(L)'
;MCPRCGGKTLFAAPAALADECANCGLDIRSLERGGRFVGVVTMLLALVLILAALGVDEWLRPPLWASFLFWGPLTVVSVIFGLRLYKTMWVYHQYEETQQP
;
A
#
# COMPACT_ATOMS: atom_id res chain seq x y z
N MET A 1 12.20 0.30 -3.42
CA MET A 1 13.50 -0.38 -3.14
C MET A 1 14.08 0.29 -1.90
N CYS A 2 15.15 -0.22 -1.28
CA CYS A 2 15.81 0.51 -0.19
C CYS A 2 16.34 1.85 -0.74
N PRO A 3 16.01 3.02 -0.15
CA PRO A 3 16.43 4.32 -0.68
C PRO A 3 17.95 4.53 -0.62
N ARG A 4 18.64 3.87 0.33
CA ARG A 4 20.10 3.99 0.50
C ARG A 4 20.91 3.11 -0.44
N CYS A 5 20.53 1.84 -0.60
CA CYS A 5 21.34 0.86 -1.35
C CYS A 5 20.65 0.25 -2.59
N GLY A 6 19.39 0.60 -2.86
CA GLY A 6 18.64 0.07 -4.01
C GLY A 6 18.18 -1.39 -3.87
N GLY A 7 18.46 -2.07 -2.75
CA GLY A 7 18.07 -3.47 -2.53
C GLY A 7 16.55 -3.70 -2.47
N LYS A 8 16.09 -4.92 -2.80
CA LYS A 8 14.68 -5.35 -2.72
C LYS A 8 14.26 -5.76 -1.29
N THR A 9 14.87 -5.16 -0.28
CA THR A 9 14.74 -5.51 1.15
C THR A 9 13.79 -4.58 1.93
N LEU A 10 13.09 -3.67 1.24
CA LEU A 10 12.23 -2.68 1.89
C LEU A 10 10.98 -3.29 2.55
N PHE A 11 10.47 -4.40 2.02
CA PHE A 11 9.23 -5.04 2.49
C PHE A 11 9.51 -6.45 3.00
N ALA A 12 9.04 -6.75 4.22
CA ALA A 12 9.09 -8.08 4.83
C ALA A 12 7.81 -8.91 4.57
N ALA A 13 6.68 -8.25 4.29
CA ALA A 13 5.42 -8.89 3.95
C ALA A 13 4.74 -8.16 2.77
N PRO A 14 3.61 -8.65 2.23
CA PRO A 14 2.96 -8.05 1.06
C PRO A 14 2.73 -6.53 1.16
N ALA A 15 2.36 -6.06 2.36
CA ALA A 15 2.13 -4.66 2.70
C ALA A 15 2.84 -4.19 4.00
N ALA A 16 3.78 -4.98 4.54
CA ALA A 16 4.54 -4.63 5.74
C ALA A 16 6.01 -4.29 5.39
N LEU A 17 6.48 -3.16 5.90
CA LEU A 17 7.87 -2.74 5.78
C LEU A 17 8.74 -3.66 6.67
N ALA A 18 10.00 -3.86 6.27
CA ALA A 18 10.97 -4.49 7.14
C ALA A 18 11.39 -3.53 8.27
N ASP A 19 11.77 -4.04 9.44
CA ASP A 19 12.30 -3.19 10.52
C ASP A 19 13.64 -2.55 10.09
N GLU A 20 14.51 -3.34 9.47
CA GLU A 20 15.82 -2.90 8.98
C GLU A 20 16.15 -3.45 7.57
N CYS A 21 17.00 -2.74 6.85
CA CYS A 21 17.49 -3.19 5.55
C CYS A 21 18.61 -4.24 5.72
N ALA A 22 18.35 -5.50 5.37
CA ALA A 22 19.33 -6.59 5.44
C ALA A 22 20.64 -6.39 4.66
N ASN A 23 20.71 -5.42 3.73
CA ASN A 23 21.90 -5.17 2.91
C ASN A 23 22.74 -3.96 3.38
N CYS A 24 22.14 -2.97 4.03
CA CYS A 24 22.85 -1.74 4.44
C CYS A 24 22.61 -1.31 5.88
N GLY A 25 21.81 -2.06 6.65
CA GLY A 25 21.52 -1.78 8.06
C GLY A 25 20.72 -0.50 8.30
N LEU A 26 20.03 0.03 7.29
CA LEU A 26 19.16 1.20 7.47
C LEU A 26 17.93 0.82 8.30
N ASP A 27 17.71 1.51 9.42
CA ASP A 27 16.53 1.37 10.28
C ASP A 27 15.31 1.96 9.58
N ILE A 28 14.55 1.12 8.86
CA ILE A 28 13.35 1.50 8.09
C ILE A 28 12.18 1.80 9.03
N ARG A 29 12.11 1.13 10.18
CA ARG A 29 11.07 1.34 11.20
C ARG A 29 11.05 2.78 11.70
N SER A 30 12.23 3.38 11.83
CA SER A 30 12.36 4.79 12.23
C SER A 30 11.66 5.75 11.25
N LEU A 31 11.66 5.45 9.95
CA LEU A 31 11.05 6.24 8.87
C LEU A 31 9.55 5.99 8.69
N GLU A 32 9.01 4.86 9.20
CA GLU A 32 7.57 4.60 9.20
C GLU A 32 6.81 5.46 10.23
N ARG A 33 7.52 6.10 11.17
CA ARG A 33 6.95 7.06 12.14
C ARG A 33 6.37 8.27 11.41
N GLY A 34 5.08 8.22 11.11
CA GLY A 34 4.37 9.29 10.40
C GLY A 34 3.22 8.82 9.51
N GLY A 35 3.03 7.51 9.32
CA GLY A 35 1.95 6.93 8.49
C GLY A 35 0.51 7.12 9.00
N ARG A 36 0.20 8.21 9.71
CA ARG A 36 -1.16 8.53 10.21
C ARG A 36 -2.21 8.63 9.10
N PHE A 37 -1.80 8.85 7.85
CA PHE A 37 -2.72 8.89 6.70
C PHE A 37 -2.94 7.53 6.03
N VAL A 38 -2.33 6.43 6.49
CA VAL A 38 -2.60 5.08 5.95
C VAL A 38 -4.10 4.78 5.97
N GLY A 39 -4.77 5.08 7.11
CA GLY A 39 -6.21 4.86 7.26
C GLY A 39 -7.04 5.69 6.27
N VAL A 40 -6.67 6.95 6.03
CA VAL A 40 -7.36 7.85 5.10
C VAL A 40 -7.25 7.33 3.66
N VAL A 41 -6.06 6.89 3.25
CA VAL A 41 -5.83 6.33 1.92
C VAL A 41 -6.64 5.04 1.72
N THR A 42 -6.65 4.15 2.71
CA THR A 42 -7.47 2.92 2.64
C THR A 42 -8.97 3.21 2.59
N MET A 43 -9.44 4.23 3.30
CA MET A 43 -10.86 4.61 3.30
C MET A 43 -11.29 5.17 1.95
N LEU A 44 -10.49 6.06 1.35
CA LEU A 44 -10.74 6.58 0.01
C LEU A 44 -10.71 5.47 -1.05
N LEU A 45 -9.73 4.56 -0.95
CA LEU A 45 -9.66 3.41 -1.84
C LEU A 45 -10.91 2.52 -1.73
N ALA A 46 -11.36 2.24 -0.50
CA ALA A 46 -12.57 1.47 -0.27
C ALA A 46 -13.81 2.16 -0.86
N LEU A 47 -13.94 3.48 -0.69
CA LEU A 47 -15.02 4.26 -1.29
C LEU A 47 -15.06 4.11 -2.82
N VAL A 48 -13.90 4.27 -3.48
CA VAL A 48 -13.79 4.11 -4.94
C VAL A 48 -14.17 2.70 -5.38
N LEU A 49 -13.70 1.68 -4.68
CA LEU A 49 -14.03 0.27 -4.99
C LEU A 49 -15.53 -0.01 -4.83
N ILE A 50 -16.18 0.53 -3.81
CA ILE A 50 -17.62 0.38 -3.60
C ILE A 50 -18.41 1.03 -4.74
N LEU A 51 -18.07 2.27 -5.12
CA LEU A 51 -18.74 2.96 -6.21
C LEU A 51 -18.58 2.21 -7.54
N ALA A 52 -17.38 1.67 -7.80
CA ALA A 52 -17.12 0.87 -8.99
C ALA A 52 -17.89 -0.46 -8.96
N ALA A 53 -17.97 -1.11 -7.80
CA ALA A 53 -18.75 -2.35 -7.62
C ALA A 53 -20.23 -2.13 -7.88
N LEU A 54 -20.80 -1.06 -7.32
CA LEU A 54 -22.20 -0.71 -7.51
C LEU A 54 -22.51 -0.36 -8.98
N GLY A 55 -21.61 0.37 -9.65
CA GLY A 55 -21.75 0.69 -11.06
C GLY A 55 -21.73 -0.55 -11.96
N VAL A 56 -20.83 -1.51 -11.67
CA VAL A 56 -20.77 -2.79 -12.39
C VAL A 56 -22.02 -3.62 -12.14
N ASP A 57 -22.54 -3.63 -10.91
CA ASP A 57 -23.74 -4.41 -10.56
C ASP A 57 -24.99 -3.88 -11.29
N GLU A 58 -25.15 -2.56 -11.39
CA GLU A 58 -26.27 -1.96 -12.13
C GLU A 58 -26.20 -2.21 -13.64
N TRP A 59 -24.99 -2.11 -14.23
CA TRP A 59 -24.80 -2.23 -15.67
C TRP A 59 -24.83 -3.67 -16.17
N LEU A 60 -24.13 -4.58 -15.49
CA LEU A 60 -23.96 -5.96 -15.96
C LEU A 60 -24.91 -6.95 -15.29
N ARG A 61 -25.57 -6.56 -14.18
CA ARG A 61 -26.42 -7.44 -13.35
C ARG A 61 -25.87 -8.87 -13.19
N PRO A 62 -24.57 -9.00 -12.84
CA PRO A 62 -23.95 -10.30 -12.71
C PRO A 62 -24.59 -11.11 -11.57
N PRO A 63 -24.54 -12.45 -11.63
CA PRO A 63 -24.94 -13.28 -10.50
C PRO A 63 -24.01 -13.01 -9.31
N LEU A 64 -24.57 -12.96 -8.10
CA LEU A 64 -23.86 -12.53 -6.87
C LEU A 64 -22.52 -13.23 -6.65
N TRP A 65 -22.43 -14.53 -6.94
CA TRP A 65 -21.20 -15.30 -6.78
C TRP A 65 -20.06 -14.80 -7.69
N ALA A 66 -20.37 -14.34 -8.91
CA ALA A 66 -19.38 -13.81 -9.84
C ALA A 66 -18.86 -12.45 -9.36
N SER A 67 -19.75 -11.61 -8.83
CA SER A 67 -19.37 -10.34 -8.20
C SER A 67 -18.40 -10.57 -7.04
N PHE A 68 -18.72 -11.48 -6.11
CA PHE A 68 -17.81 -11.78 -5.00
C PHE A 68 -16.48 -12.37 -5.46
N LEU A 69 -16.51 -13.28 -6.45
CA LEU A 69 -15.30 -13.91 -6.97
C LEU A 69 -14.38 -12.93 -7.70
N PHE A 70 -14.93 -11.88 -8.31
CA PHE A 70 -14.15 -10.84 -8.97
C PHE A 70 -13.69 -9.74 -8.00
N TRP A 71 -14.62 -9.17 -7.23
CA TRP A 71 -14.34 -8.05 -6.32
C TRP A 71 -13.52 -8.47 -5.10
N GLY A 72 -13.66 -9.71 -4.62
CA GLY A 72 -12.85 -10.25 -3.52
C GLY A 72 -11.34 -10.15 -3.79
N PRO A 73 -10.80 -10.82 -4.83
CA PRO A 73 -9.38 -10.73 -5.15
C PRO A 73 -8.98 -9.32 -5.61
N LEU A 74 -9.84 -8.61 -6.35
CA LEU A 74 -9.55 -7.24 -6.79
C LEU A 74 -9.31 -6.32 -5.60
N THR A 75 -10.19 -6.35 -4.59
CA THR A 75 -10.07 -5.50 -3.39
C THR A 75 -8.81 -5.82 -2.60
N VAL A 76 -8.47 -7.10 -2.41
CA VAL A 76 -7.23 -7.52 -1.73
C VAL A 76 -6.00 -6.99 -2.46
N VAL A 77 -5.94 -7.16 -3.78
CA VAL A 77 -4.82 -6.68 -4.61
C VAL A 77 -4.73 -5.16 -4.56
N SER A 78 -5.86 -4.45 -4.71
CA SER A 78 -5.90 -2.99 -4.65
C SER A 78 -5.42 -2.45 -3.31
N VAL A 79 -5.84 -3.05 -2.19
CA VAL A 79 -5.41 -2.64 -0.84
C VAL A 79 -3.92 -2.87 -0.65
N ILE A 80 -3.42 -4.06 -1.00
CA ILE A 80 -1.98 -4.37 -0.90
C ILE A 80 -1.17 -3.37 -1.74
N PHE A 81 -1.59 -3.13 -2.98
CA PHE A 81 -0.90 -2.22 -3.88
C PHE A 81 -0.93 -0.77 -3.39
N GLY A 82 -2.09 -0.28 -2.97
CA GLY A 82 -2.26 1.07 -2.41
C GLY A 82 -1.41 1.29 -1.17
N LEU A 83 -1.41 0.33 -0.23
CA LEU A 83 -0.58 0.38 0.96
C LEU A 83 0.91 0.36 0.62
N ARG A 84 1.31 -0.49 -0.33
CA ARG A 84 2.71 -0.62 -0.74
C ARG A 84 3.21 0.69 -1.36
N LEU A 85 2.45 1.28 -2.28
CA LEU A 85 2.79 2.57 -2.88
C LEU A 85 2.87 3.69 -1.85
N TYR A 86 1.85 3.82 -1.01
CA TYR A 86 1.80 4.87 0.00
C TYR A 86 2.96 4.78 0.99
N LYS A 87 3.23 3.59 1.52
CA LYS A 87 4.35 3.35 2.43
C LYS A 87 5.70 3.61 1.76
N THR A 88 5.89 3.19 0.50
CA THR A 88 7.12 3.54 -0.21
C THR A 88 7.31 5.04 -0.36
N MET A 89 6.28 5.76 -0.81
CA MET A 89 6.36 7.20 -1.01
C MET A 89 6.72 7.91 0.30
N TRP A 90 6.08 7.51 1.40
CA TRP A 90 6.33 8.08 2.72
C TRP A 90 7.76 7.85 3.21
N VAL A 91 8.27 6.62 3.10
CA VAL A 91 9.64 6.29 3.53
C VAL A 91 10.68 7.05 2.73
N TYR A 92 10.47 7.24 1.42
CA TYR A 92 11.39 8.02 0.59
C TYR A 92 11.40 9.50 0.99
N HIS A 93 10.22 10.09 1.21
CA HIS A 93 10.12 11.48 1.67
C HIS A 93 10.80 11.70 3.02
N GLN A 94 10.56 10.80 3.99
CA GLN A 94 11.19 10.88 5.31
C GLN A 94 12.72 10.69 5.22
N TYR A 95 13.20 9.86 4.28
CA TYR A 95 14.63 9.67 4.07
C TYR A 95 15.30 10.95 3.55
N GLU A 96 14.65 11.67 2.63
CA GLU A 96 15.13 12.96 2.12
C GLU A 96 15.16 14.03 3.22
N GLU A 97 14.10 14.14 4.04
CA GLU A 97 14.06 15.06 5.17
C GLU A 97 15.15 14.78 6.21
N THR A 98 15.45 13.51 6.47
CA THR A 98 16.50 13.11 7.43
C THR A 98 17.92 13.38 6.90
N GLN A 99 18.10 13.51 5.58
CA GLN A 99 19.39 13.81 4.93
C GLN A 99 19.70 15.31 4.86
N GLN A 100 18.70 16.18 5.09
CA GLN A 100 18.88 17.64 5.04
C GLN A 100 19.63 18.10 6.32
N PRO A 101 20.85 18.69 6.20
CA PRO A 101 21.67 19.09 7.34
C PRO A 101 21.16 20.35 8.06
#